data_AF-A0AAD5LUV6-F1
#
_entry.id   AF-A0AAD5LUV6-F1
#
_cell.length_a   1.000
_cell.length_b   1.000
_cell.length_c   1.000
_cell.angle_alpha   90.00
_cell.angle_beta   90.00
_cell.angle_gamma   90.00
#
_symmetry.space_group_name_H-M   'P 1'
#
loop_
_entity.id
_entity.type
_entity.pdbx_description
1 polymer ?
#
loop_
_entity_poly.entity_id
_entity_poly.type
_entity_poly.pdbx_seq_one_letter_code
_entity_poly.pdbx_strand_id
1 'polypeptide(L)'
;MIRDDDETTPLHDSDCIAAAECYTTEGEADEEKISERTVRRRSRKELERIHFQMVNDRVVEDITLDVLYKPHTLTILACFCAFVLYKAFSGFSHVGPFIRPHPVLWRIIFGMSVVYMMILQFTLFQTFTDIKRVLSWLDPEGLSKEKLEEKAYGVNCSDITLERIWSHMDVFAVGHFFGWALKALLIRHGIICWYISISWEITEVVFTQLLPNFKECWWDAIILDVLICNGLGIWFGLKVCNFFQMRQFHWESIKDIRSNRGRFKRAVMQFTPESWAEF
;
A
#
# COMPACT_ATOMS: atom_id res chain seq x y z
N MET A 1 86.67 -0.46 26.85
CA MET A 1 87.46 0.73 26.45
C MET A 1 86.66 1.40 25.34
N ILE A 2 86.02 2.56 25.65
CA ILE A 2 85.71 3.67 24.72
C ILE A 2 84.67 3.31 23.63
N ARG A 3 83.51 3.94 23.38
CA ARG A 3 82.86 5.27 23.61
C ARG A 3 81.50 5.17 22.84
N ASP A 4 80.49 6.03 22.88
CA ASP A 4 80.27 7.42 23.31
C ASP A 4 78.78 7.56 23.68
N ASP A 5 78.53 8.50 24.58
CA ASP A 5 77.24 9.03 25.03
C ASP A 5 76.50 9.80 23.92
N ASP A 6 75.16 9.83 23.94
CA ASP A 6 74.46 11.12 23.86
C ASP A 6 73.05 11.04 24.49
N GLU A 7 72.76 12.08 25.25
CA GLU A 7 71.64 12.30 26.13
C GLU A 7 70.50 12.96 25.34
N THR A 8 69.25 12.54 25.51
CA THR A 8 68.11 13.38 25.09
C THR A 8 66.92 13.22 26.03
N THR A 9 66.47 14.38 26.49
CA THR A 9 65.47 14.72 27.50
C THR A 9 64.06 14.19 27.27
N PRO A 10 63.21 14.07 28.32
CA PRO A 10 61.84 13.60 28.18
C PRO A 10 60.98 14.63 27.46
N LEU A 11 60.33 14.22 26.36
CA LEU A 11 59.39 15.04 25.61
C LEU A 11 58.05 15.15 26.36
N HIS A 12 57.58 16.38 26.48
CA HIS A 12 56.34 16.78 27.14
C HIS A 12 55.13 16.52 26.24
N ASP A 13 53.98 16.30 26.87
CA ASP A 13 52.68 15.79 26.35
C ASP A 13 51.96 16.68 25.29
N SER A 14 52.70 17.51 24.56
CA SER A 14 52.15 18.50 23.62
C SER A 14 52.62 18.37 22.16
N ASP A 15 53.41 17.35 21.82
CA ASP A 15 53.95 17.19 20.45
C ASP A 15 53.32 15.99 19.70
N CYS A 16 52.38 16.31 18.80
CA CYS A 16 51.74 15.52 17.71
C CYS A 16 50.48 14.71 18.11
N ILE A 17 49.22 15.08 17.80
CA ILE A 17 48.49 15.45 16.56
C ILE A 17 48.20 14.25 15.63
N ALA A 18 46.91 13.90 15.58
CA ALA A 18 46.13 13.19 14.54
C ALA A 18 46.78 12.01 13.76
N ALA A 19 46.10 10.86 13.84
CA ALA A 19 46.25 9.69 12.97
C ALA A 19 47.51 8.83 13.17
N ALA A 20 47.55 8.09 14.28
CA ALA A 20 48.10 6.73 14.35
C ALA A 20 47.75 6.13 15.72
N GLU A 21 46.52 5.63 15.88
CA GLU A 21 46.24 4.75 17.01
C GLU A 21 47.05 3.46 16.83
N CYS A 22 47.88 3.20 17.84
CA CYS A 22 48.67 2.01 18.04
C CYS A 22 47.73 0.81 18.25
N TYR A 23 47.63 -0.07 17.25
CA TYR A 23 46.84 -1.30 17.36
C TYR A 23 47.59 -2.32 18.24
N THR A 24 47.11 -2.51 19.46
CA THR A 24 47.34 -3.75 20.22
C THR A 24 46.20 -4.72 19.89
N THR A 25 46.54 -5.91 19.41
CA THR A 25 45.66 -6.99 18.91
C THR A 25 44.75 -7.65 19.96
N GLU A 26 44.55 -7.04 21.13
CA GLU A 26 43.73 -7.59 22.21
C GLU A 26 42.33 -6.96 22.33
N GLY A 27 42.12 -5.75 21.80
CA GLY A 27 40.81 -5.05 21.89
C GLY A 27 39.75 -5.55 20.90
N GLU A 28 40.16 -6.06 19.74
CA GLU A 28 39.26 -6.45 18.65
C GLU A 28 38.52 -7.77 18.96
N ALA A 29 39.17 -8.68 19.71
CA ALA A 29 38.58 -9.95 20.12
C ALA A 29 37.54 -9.82 21.24
N ASP A 30 37.61 -8.74 22.05
CA ASP A 30 36.65 -8.49 23.13
C ASP A 30 35.42 -7.72 22.63
N GLU A 31 35.56 -6.81 21.67
CA GLU A 31 34.40 -6.17 21.02
C GLU A 31 33.55 -7.15 20.22
N GLU A 32 34.18 -8.08 19.50
CA GLU A 32 33.46 -9.10 18.72
C GLU A 32 32.71 -10.08 19.64
N LYS A 33 33.30 -10.45 20.79
CA LYS A 33 32.63 -11.29 21.81
C LYS A 33 31.50 -10.56 22.54
N ILE A 34 31.64 -9.26 22.80
CA ILE A 34 30.58 -8.45 23.42
C ILE A 34 29.43 -8.26 22.43
N SER A 35 29.73 -8.00 21.17
CA SER A 35 28.78 -7.98 20.04
C SER A 35 28.01 -9.30 19.94
N GLU A 36 28.70 -10.44 19.86
CA GLU A 36 28.05 -11.76 19.78
C GLU A 36 27.20 -12.10 21.02
N ARG A 37 27.68 -11.77 22.22
CA ARG A 37 26.92 -11.98 23.47
C ARG A 37 25.68 -11.11 23.55
N THR A 38 25.73 -9.88 23.02
CA THR A 38 24.59 -8.95 23.01
C THR A 38 23.57 -9.35 21.95
N VAL A 39 24.01 -9.82 20.79
CA VAL A 39 23.15 -10.36 19.72
C VAL A 39 22.41 -11.62 20.17
N ARG A 40 23.06 -12.49 20.94
CA ARG A 40 22.46 -13.75 21.43
C ARG A 40 21.40 -13.57 22.53
N ARG A 41 21.33 -12.39 23.16
CA ARG A 41 20.44 -12.10 24.29
C ARG A 41 19.27 -11.17 23.95
N ARG A 42 19.01 -10.87 22.66
CA ARG A 42 17.76 -10.20 22.28
C ARG A 42 16.60 -11.18 22.29
N SER A 43 15.49 -10.78 22.92
CA SER A 43 14.27 -11.57 22.82
C SER A 43 13.78 -11.56 21.37
N ARG A 44 13.15 -12.65 20.92
CA ARG A 44 12.60 -12.76 19.56
C ARG A 44 11.74 -11.53 19.17
N LYS A 45 10.97 -10.99 20.11
CA LYS A 45 10.15 -9.78 19.92
C LYS A 45 10.97 -8.52 19.68
N GLU A 46 12.15 -8.43 20.27
CA GLU A 46 13.06 -7.30 20.07
C GLU A 46 13.77 -7.39 18.73
N LEU A 47 14.16 -8.61 18.33
CA LEU A 47 14.71 -8.87 17.00
C LEU A 47 13.68 -8.59 15.90
N GLU A 48 12.42 -8.99 16.10
CA GLU A 48 11.31 -8.68 15.20
C GLU A 48 11.05 -7.17 15.10
N ARG A 49 11.09 -6.45 16.24
CA ARG A 49 10.93 -4.99 16.26
C ARG A 49 12.05 -4.28 15.51
N ILE A 50 13.29 -4.76 15.66
CA ILE A 50 14.46 -4.18 15.03
C ILE A 50 14.52 -4.54 13.55
N HIS A 51 14.11 -5.74 13.17
CA HIS A 51 13.93 -6.12 11.78
C HIS A 51 12.87 -5.22 11.11
N PHE A 52 11.74 -4.98 11.78
CA PHE A 52 10.71 -4.08 11.28
C PHE A 52 11.20 -2.64 11.17
N GLN A 53 11.93 -2.13 12.17
CA GLN A 53 12.59 -0.82 12.10
C GLN A 53 13.58 -0.76 10.94
N MET A 54 14.47 -1.75 10.77
CA MET A 54 15.44 -1.77 9.66
C MET A 54 14.77 -1.89 8.28
N VAL A 55 13.63 -2.58 8.16
CA VAL A 55 12.86 -2.64 6.91
C VAL A 55 12.26 -1.28 6.58
N ASN A 56 11.79 -0.55 7.59
CA ASN A 56 11.20 0.78 7.44
C ASN A 56 12.26 1.89 7.28
N ASP A 57 13.42 1.71 7.91
CA ASP A 57 14.58 2.62 7.90
C ASP A 57 15.55 2.32 6.76
N ARG A 58 15.13 1.56 5.73
CA ARG A 58 15.90 1.51 4.48
C ARG A 58 15.90 2.90 3.86
N VAL A 59 16.94 3.66 4.18
CA VAL A 59 17.26 4.95 3.58
C VAL A 59 17.44 4.72 2.07
N VAL A 60 16.40 5.03 1.31
CA VAL A 60 16.52 5.16 -0.14
C VAL A 60 17.32 6.44 -0.36
N GLU A 61 18.46 6.34 -1.02
CA GLU A 61 19.28 7.52 -1.35
C GLU A 61 18.42 8.56 -2.10
N ASP A 62 18.49 9.83 -1.68
CA ASP A 62 17.70 10.99 -2.16
C ASP A 62 17.86 11.32 -3.66
N ILE A 63 18.53 10.47 -4.43
CA ILE A 63 18.88 10.64 -5.85
C ILE A 63 17.63 10.89 -6.71
N THR A 64 16.49 10.29 -6.35
CA THR A 64 15.21 10.50 -7.07
C THR A 64 14.44 11.73 -6.56
N LEU A 65 14.53 12.03 -5.25
CA LEU A 65 13.90 13.17 -4.60
C LEU A 65 14.46 14.51 -5.11
N ASP A 66 15.78 14.63 -5.23
CA ASP A 66 16.44 15.86 -5.72
C ASP A 66 16.08 16.20 -7.16
N VAL A 67 15.84 15.19 -8.00
CA VAL A 67 15.38 15.40 -9.38
C VAL A 67 13.89 15.78 -9.40
N LEU A 68 13.08 15.19 -8.53
CA LEU A 68 11.63 15.37 -8.50
C LEU A 68 11.20 16.71 -7.88
N TYR A 69 11.97 17.24 -6.93
CA TYR A 69 11.66 18.47 -6.18
C TYR A 69 12.34 19.72 -6.74
N LYS A 70 13.13 19.59 -7.81
CA LYS A 70 13.53 20.78 -8.57
C LYS A 70 12.28 21.55 -9.00
N PRO A 71 12.28 22.89 -8.88
CA PRO A 71 11.10 23.71 -9.18
C PRO A 71 10.55 23.45 -10.58
N HIS A 72 11.42 23.12 -11.54
CA HIS A 72 11.02 22.74 -12.89
C HIS A 72 10.24 21.41 -12.94
N THR A 73 10.63 20.39 -12.17
CA THR A 73 9.93 19.09 -12.14
C THR A 73 8.57 19.19 -11.45
N LEU A 74 8.46 19.97 -10.37
CA LEU A 74 7.18 20.28 -9.73
C LEU A 74 6.25 21.07 -10.66
N THR A 75 6.77 22.04 -11.42
CA THR A 75 5.95 22.76 -12.41
C THR A 75 5.51 21.86 -13.56
N ILE A 76 6.35 20.92 -14.02
CA ILE A 76 5.98 19.93 -15.03
C ILE A 76 4.88 19.01 -14.50
N LEU A 77 5.00 18.52 -13.26
CA LEU A 77 3.97 17.71 -12.62
C LEU A 77 2.65 18.48 -12.50
N ALA A 78 2.68 19.73 -12.04
CA ALA A 78 1.48 20.57 -11.94
C ALA A 78 0.84 20.86 -13.30
N CYS A 79 1.65 21.16 -14.33
CA CYS A 79 1.18 21.34 -15.70
C CYS A 79 0.59 20.05 -16.27
N PHE A 80 1.18 18.89 -15.97
CA PHE A 80 0.65 17.59 -16.34
C PHE A 80 -0.67 17.29 -15.62
N CYS A 81 -0.78 17.55 -14.31
CA CYS A 81 -2.03 17.48 -13.55
C CYS A 81 -3.11 18.36 -14.20
N ALA A 82 -2.78 19.63 -14.48
CA ALA A 82 -3.70 20.58 -15.09
C ALA A 82 -4.12 20.15 -16.50
N PHE A 83 -3.20 19.59 -17.30
CA PHE A 83 -3.49 19.06 -18.63
C PHE A 83 -4.40 17.82 -18.57
N VAL A 84 -4.14 16.89 -17.65
CA VAL A 84 -4.96 15.69 -17.45
C VAL A 84 -6.35 16.07 -16.96
N LEU A 85 -6.44 17.00 -16.01
CA LEU A 85 -7.71 17.59 -15.56
C LEU A 85 -8.44 18.27 -16.71
N TYR A 86 -7.76 19.12 -17.46
CA TYR A 86 -8.32 19.77 -18.64
C TYR A 86 -8.84 18.72 -19.62
N LYS A 87 -8.11 17.64 -19.93
CA LYS A 87 -8.59 16.57 -20.82
C LYS A 87 -9.77 15.80 -20.24
N ALA A 88 -9.81 15.53 -18.94
CA ALA A 88 -10.94 14.89 -18.28
C ALA A 88 -12.22 15.73 -18.37
N PHE A 89 -12.10 17.06 -18.25
CA PHE A 89 -13.22 18.00 -18.31
C PHE A 89 -13.60 18.44 -19.74
N SER A 90 -12.62 18.69 -20.61
CA SER A 90 -12.82 19.18 -21.98
C SER A 90 -13.02 18.08 -23.03
N GLY A 91 -12.71 16.82 -22.69
CA GLY A 91 -12.90 15.66 -23.56
C GLY A 91 -14.36 15.29 -23.79
N PHE A 92 -15.18 16.20 -24.32
CA PHE A 92 -16.59 15.98 -24.66
C PHE A 92 -16.80 14.86 -25.70
N SER A 93 -15.73 14.37 -26.34
CA SER A 93 -15.82 13.50 -27.52
C SER A 93 -15.94 11.99 -27.26
N HIS A 94 -15.79 11.50 -26.02
CA HIS A 94 -15.92 10.06 -25.74
C HIS A 94 -17.00 9.76 -24.71
N VAL A 95 -17.93 8.87 -25.07
CA VAL A 95 -18.95 8.31 -24.17
C VAL A 95 -18.23 7.41 -23.18
N GLY A 96 -18.07 7.88 -21.93
CA GLY A 96 -17.49 7.08 -20.85
C GLY A 96 -18.32 5.83 -20.55
N PRO A 97 -17.79 4.88 -19.76
CA PRO A 97 -18.49 3.64 -19.42
C PRO A 97 -19.81 3.89 -18.67
N PHE A 98 -19.97 5.08 -18.07
CA PHE A 98 -21.15 5.53 -17.38
C PHE A 98 -21.81 6.71 -18.10
N ILE A 99 -23.13 6.60 -18.32
CA ILE A 99 -23.94 7.61 -19.02
C ILE A 99 -24.99 8.21 -18.07
N ARG A 100 -25.52 7.42 -17.14
CA ARG A 100 -26.64 7.77 -16.26
C ARG A 100 -26.20 7.78 -14.78
N PRO A 101 -26.69 8.69 -13.92
CA PRO A 101 -27.79 9.63 -14.16
C PRO A 101 -27.42 10.80 -15.08
N HIS A 102 -26.18 11.26 -15.08
CA HIS A 102 -25.71 12.30 -16.01
C HIS A 102 -24.21 12.13 -16.33
N PRO A 103 -23.76 12.31 -17.58
CA PRO A 103 -22.35 12.14 -17.95
C PRO A 103 -21.39 13.08 -17.22
N VAL A 104 -21.82 14.31 -16.90
CA VAL A 104 -20.98 15.27 -16.16
C VAL A 104 -20.64 14.78 -14.76
N LEU A 105 -21.59 14.13 -14.07
CA LEU A 105 -21.33 13.55 -12.75
C LEU A 105 -20.17 12.55 -12.79
N TRP A 106 -20.20 11.65 -13.77
CA TRP A 106 -19.16 10.62 -13.93
C TRP A 106 -17.81 11.18 -14.37
N ARG A 107 -17.83 12.27 -15.15
CA ARG A 107 -16.60 13.01 -15.52
C ARG A 107 -15.97 13.68 -14.31
N ILE A 108 -16.77 14.30 -13.43
CA ILE A 108 -16.29 14.88 -12.17
C ILE A 108 -15.70 13.78 -11.29
N ILE A 109 -16.41 12.65 -11.10
CA ILE A 109 -15.93 11.50 -10.32
C ILE A 109 -14.59 11.00 -10.89
N PHE A 110 -14.51 10.76 -12.20
CA PHE A 110 -13.28 10.32 -12.85
C PHE A 110 -12.14 11.33 -12.66
N GLY A 111 -12.40 12.63 -12.88
CA GLY A 111 -11.42 13.68 -12.66
C GLY A 111 -10.90 13.72 -11.22
N MET A 112 -11.80 13.63 -10.24
CA MET A 112 -11.42 13.54 -8.82
C MET A 112 -10.59 12.28 -8.52
N SER A 113 -10.95 11.12 -9.09
CA SER A 113 -10.18 9.89 -8.93
C SER A 113 -8.78 9.99 -9.51
N VAL A 114 -8.62 10.65 -10.67
CA VAL A 114 -7.30 10.87 -11.27
C VAL A 114 -6.46 11.81 -10.41
N VAL A 115 -7.02 12.93 -9.94
CA VAL A 115 -6.31 13.83 -9.01
C VAL A 115 -5.90 13.10 -7.74
N TYR A 116 -6.80 12.31 -7.16
CA TYR A 116 -6.51 11.51 -5.98
C TYR A 116 -5.35 10.53 -6.23
N MET A 117 -5.35 9.81 -7.35
CA MET A 117 -4.25 8.91 -7.72
C MET A 117 -2.92 9.67 -7.92
N MET A 118 -2.95 10.87 -8.50
CA MET A 118 -1.75 11.69 -8.65
C MET A 118 -1.21 12.19 -7.31
N ILE A 119 -2.08 12.58 -6.38
CA ILE A 119 -1.70 12.95 -5.02
C ILE A 119 -1.05 11.74 -4.34
N LEU A 120 -1.67 10.55 -4.39
CA LEU A 120 -1.08 9.34 -3.81
C LEU A 120 0.29 9.00 -4.41
N GLN A 121 0.43 9.11 -5.74
CA GLN A 121 1.71 8.87 -6.41
C GLN A 121 2.78 9.88 -5.99
N PHE A 122 2.41 11.15 -5.82
CA PHE A 122 3.30 12.19 -5.31
C PHE A 122 3.68 11.91 -3.86
N THR A 123 2.70 11.60 -2.99
CA THR A 123 2.88 11.23 -1.58
C THR A 123 3.82 10.04 -1.42
N LEU A 124 3.76 9.04 -2.31
CA LEU A 124 4.65 7.89 -2.28
C LEU A 124 6.14 8.28 -2.39
N PHE A 125 6.44 9.37 -3.09
CA PHE A 125 7.80 9.90 -3.22
C PHE A 125 8.16 10.92 -2.14
N GLN A 126 7.28 11.27 -1.20
CA GLN A 126 7.61 12.22 -0.14
C GLN A 126 8.25 11.53 1.07
N THR A 127 9.06 12.26 1.82
CA THR A 127 9.57 11.76 3.11
C THR A 127 8.44 11.64 4.14
N PHE A 128 8.56 10.72 5.08
CA PHE A 128 7.57 10.55 6.15
C PHE A 128 7.33 11.86 6.91
N THR A 129 8.39 12.60 7.22
CA THR A 129 8.33 13.89 7.94
C THR A 129 7.53 14.94 7.18
N ASP A 130 7.74 15.05 5.86
CA ASP A 130 7.01 16.02 5.03
C ASP A 130 5.53 15.67 4.93
N ILE A 131 5.21 14.40 4.70
CA ILE A 131 3.83 13.91 4.70
C ILE A 131 3.19 14.19 6.06
N LYS A 132 3.90 13.89 7.15
CA LYS A 132 3.39 14.06 8.50
C LYS A 132 3.10 15.53 8.81
N ARG A 133 3.95 16.45 8.33
CA ARG A 133 3.72 17.89 8.46
C ARG A 133 2.47 18.34 7.71
N VAL A 134 2.26 17.85 6.49
CA VAL A 134 1.05 18.16 5.69
C VAL A 134 -0.20 17.57 6.35
N LEU A 135 -0.14 16.32 6.82
CA LEU A 135 -1.25 15.66 7.52
C LEU A 135 -1.59 16.33 8.84
N SER A 136 -0.59 16.77 9.61
CA SER A 136 -0.77 17.52 10.86
C SER A 136 -1.35 18.90 10.63
N TRP A 137 -1.12 19.51 9.46
CA TRP A 137 -1.77 20.76 9.08
C TRP A 137 -3.24 20.53 8.69
N LEU A 138 -3.54 19.41 8.02
CA LEU A 138 -4.90 19.08 7.58
C LEU A 138 -5.81 18.70 8.76
N ASP A 139 -5.31 17.91 9.70
CA ASP A 139 -5.99 17.53 10.93
C ASP A 139 -4.97 17.47 12.08
N PRO A 140 -4.86 18.56 12.86
CA PRO A 140 -3.89 18.66 13.94
C PRO A 140 -4.24 17.82 15.16
N GLU A 141 -5.47 17.30 15.30
CA GLU A 141 -5.87 16.51 16.48
C GLU A 141 -5.76 15.00 16.24
N GLY A 142 -6.22 14.52 15.09
CA GLY A 142 -6.16 13.10 14.74
C GLY A 142 -4.85 12.74 14.03
N LEU A 143 -4.64 13.32 12.85
CA LEU A 143 -3.55 12.98 11.94
C LEU A 143 -2.16 13.48 12.39
N SER A 144 -2.04 14.24 13.48
CA SER A 144 -0.75 14.68 14.03
C SER A 144 -0.03 13.62 14.88
N LYS A 145 -0.74 12.59 15.34
CA LYS A 145 -0.18 11.57 16.26
C LYS A 145 0.90 10.72 15.59
N GLU A 146 2.10 10.64 16.17
CA GLU A 146 3.21 9.81 15.67
C GLU A 146 2.97 8.30 15.79
N LYS A 147 2.06 7.90 16.69
CA LYS A 147 1.62 6.51 16.83
C LYS A 147 0.12 6.44 16.66
N LEU A 148 -0.32 5.53 15.79
CA LEU A 148 -1.74 5.24 15.58
C LEU A 148 -2.23 4.34 16.72
N GLU A 149 -3.43 4.65 17.22
CA GLU A 149 -4.13 3.76 18.15
C GLU A 149 -4.74 2.61 17.33
N GLU A 150 -4.04 1.49 17.29
CA GLU A 150 -4.50 0.30 16.58
C GLU A 150 -5.47 -0.49 17.46
N LYS A 151 -6.64 -0.79 16.90
CA LYS A 151 -7.63 -1.67 17.52
C LYS A 151 -7.26 -3.12 17.23
N ALA A 152 -7.29 -3.95 18.27
CA ALA A 152 -6.99 -5.38 18.14
C ALA A 152 -8.26 -6.16 17.74
N TYR A 153 -8.45 -6.39 16.44
CA TYR A 153 -9.61 -7.11 15.91
C TYR A 153 -9.54 -8.62 16.16
N GLY A 154 -8.38 -9.25 15.93
CA GLY A 154 -8.18 -10.70 16.00
C GLY A 154 -7.79 -11.30 17.37
N VAL A 155 -8.40 -10.88 18.48
CA VAL A 155 -8.16 -11.43 19.83
C VAL A 155 -9.39 -12.18 20.35
N ASN A 156 -9.29 -13.34 21.00
CA ASN A 156 -10.48 -14.05 21.56
C ASN A 156 -11.65 -14.28 20.56
N CYS A 157 -11.38 -14.83 19.38
CA CYS A 157 -12.37 -14.96 18.29
C CYS A 157 -13.48 -16.01 18.51
N SER A 158 -13.52 -16.64 19.68
CA SER A 158 -14.59 -17.54 20.09
C SER A 158 -15.73 -16.83 20.83
N ASP A 159 -15.49 -15.62 21.33
CA ASP A 159 -16.47 -14.85 22.11
C ASP A 159 -17.24 -13.91 21.17
N ILE A 160 -18.46 -14.29 20.83
CA ILE A 160 -19.33 -13.59 19.87
C ILE A 160 -20.52 -13.02 20.65
N THR A 161 -20.37 -11.77 21.11
CA THR A 161 -21.44 -11.01 21.77
C THR A 161 -21.93 -9.87 20.87
N LEU A 162 -23.16 -9.40 21.09
CA LEU A 162 -23.74 -8.31 20.29
C LEU A 162 -22.96 -7.01 20.44
N GLU A 163 -22.51 -6.67 21.65
CA GLU A 163 -21.66 -5.50 21.91
C GLU A 163 -20.38 -5.57 21.10
N ARG A 164 -19.81 -6.76 21.01
CA ARG A 164 -18.59 -6.98 20.25
C ARG A 164 -18.81 -6.86 18.75
N ILE A 165 -19.86 -7.48 18.20
CA ILE A 165 -20.20 -7.31 16.79
C ILE A 165 -20.44 -5.82 16.48
N TRP A 166 -21.19 -5.12 17.33
CA TRP A 166 -21.44 -3.68 17.16
C TRP A 166 -20.14 -2.87 17.20
N SER A 167 -19.18 -3.24 18.05
CA SER A 167 -17.89 -2.57 18.08
C SER A 167 -17.08 -2.75 16.78
N HIS A 168 -17.30 -3.83 16.00
CA HIS A 168 -16.61 -4.07 14.72
C HIS A 168 -17.33 -3.42 13.52
N MET A 169 -18.52 -2.85 13.72
CA MET A 169 -19.21 -2.02 12.73
C MET A 169 -18.62 -0.61 12.66
N ASP A 170 -17.37 -0.49 12.22
CA ASP A 170 -16.64 0.76 12.13
C ASP A 170 -16.40 1.22 10.68
N VAL A 171 -15.43 2.12 10.48
CA VAL A 171 -15.11 2.70 9.18
C VAL A 171 -14.70 1.63 8.16
N PHE A 172 -14.13 0.50 8.60
CA PHE A 172 -13.74 -0.58 7.71
C PHE A 172 -14.97 -1.31 7.19
N ALA A 173 -15.92 -1.70 8.04
CA ALA A 173 -17.19 -2.30 7.61
C ALA A 173 -17.95 -1.41 6.59
N VAL A 174 -17.98 -0.09 6.83
CA VAL A 174 -18.54 0.90 5.89
C VAL A 174 -17.74 0.94 4.58
N GLY A 175 -16.40 0.92 4.68
CA GLY A 175 -15.49 0.86 3.55
C GLY A 175 -15.69 -0.39 2.68
N HIS A 176 -15.88 -1.56 3.29
CA HIS A 176 -16.23 -2.80 2.61
C HIS A 176 -17.54 -2.63 1.85
N PHE A 177 -18.62 -2.20 2.51
CA PHE A 177 -19.91 -1.99 1.84
C PHE A 177 -19.82 -1.05 0.63
N PHE A 178 -19.26 0.16 0.80
CA PHE A 178 -19.18 1.14 -0.28
C PHE A 178 -18.17 0.74 -1.36
N GLY A 179 -17.05 0.13 -0.96
CA GLY A 179 -16.04 -0.39 -1.86
C GLY A 179 -16.62 -1.45 -2.79
N TRP A 180 -17.39 -2.40 -2.25
CA TRP A 180 -18.05 -3.44 -3.02
C TRP A 180 -19.22 -2.94 -3.84
N ALA A 181 -19.97 -1.95 -3.35
CA ALA A 181 -20.96 -1.24 -4.16
C ALA A 181 -20.32 -0.59 -5.39
N LEU A 182 -19.22 0.14 -5.23
CA LEU A 182 -18.53 0.80 -6.34
C LEU A 182 -17.89 -0.20 -7.30
N LYS A 183 -17.25 -1.26 -6.80
CA LYS A 183 -16.71 -2.35 -7.63
C LYS A 183 -17.83 -3.02 -8.44
N ALA A 184 -19.00 -3.26 -7.84
CA ALA A 184 -20.14 -3.81 -8.55
C ALA A 184 -20.69 -2.87 -9.63
N LEU A 185 -20.67 -1.54 -9.42
CA LEU A 185 -21.02 -0.56 -10.45
C LEU A 185 -20.08 -0.60 -11.67
N LEU A 186 -18.79 -0.89 -11.44
CA LEU A 186 -17.77 -0.98 -12.47
C LEU A 186 -17.81 -2.31 -13.22
N ILE A 187 -17.78 -3.43 -12.50
CA ILE A 187 -17.70 -4.79 -13.07
C ILE A 187 -19.06 -5.24 -13.63
N ARG A 188 -20.16 -4.84 -12.99
CA ARG A 188 -21.55 -5.14 -13.39
C ARG A 188 -21.84 -6.62 -13.55
N HIS A 189 -21.18 -7.47 -12.77
CA HIS A 189 -21.37 -8.92 -12.81
C HIS A 189 -21.18 -9.55 -11.44
N GLY A 190 -22.28 -10.03 -10.85
CA GLY A 190 -22.30 -10.49 -9.45
C GLY A 190 -21.32 -11.62 -9.15
N ILE A 191 -21.24 -12.66 -10.00
CA ILE A 191 -20.36 -13.82 -9.75
C ILE A 191 -18.89 -13.40 -9.72
N ILE A 192 -18.49 -12.49 -10.61
CA ILE A 192 -17.10 -12.01 -10.65
C ILE A 192 -16.83 -11.17 -9.40
N CYS A 193 -17.77 -10.31 -9.00
CA CYS A 193 -17.63 -9.55 -7.76
C CYS A 193 -17.49 -10.45 -6.53
N TRP A 194 -18.29 -11.52 -6.40
CA TRP A 194 -18.17 -12.49 -5.31
C TRP A 194 -16.82 -13.21 -5.30
N TYR A 195 -16.34 -13.63 -6.47
CA TYR A 195 -15.02 -14.26 -6.59
C TYR A 195 -13.90 -13.32 -6.14
N ILE A 196 -13.89 -12.07 -6.62
CA ILE A 196 -12.89 -11.08 -6.23
C ILE A 196 -13.04 -10.74 -4.74
N SER A 197 -14.25 -10.76 -4.19
CA SER A 197 -14.50 -10.50 -2.77
C SER A 197 -13.88 -11.53 -1.86
N ILE A 198 -14.09 -12.80 -2.16
CA ILE A 198 -13.43 -13.89 -1.42
C ILE A 198 -11.91 -13.81 -1.62
N SER A 199 -11.45 -13.50 -2.84
CA SER A 199 -10.03 -13.40 -3.14
C SER A 199 -9.36 -12.24 -2.37
N TRP A 200 -10.09 -11.15 -2.15
CA TRP A 200 -9.61 -9.99 -1.39
C TRP A 200 -9.40 -10.35 0.07
N GLU A 201 -10.35 -11.01 0.73
CA GLU A 201 -10.13 -11.45 2.12
C GLU A 201 -8.99 -12.46 2.25
N ILE A 202 -8.81 -13.34 1.26
CA ILE A 202 -7.66 -14.25 1.24
C ILE A 202 -6.37 -13.44 1.18
N THR A 203 -6.31 -12.38 0.36
CA THR A 203 -5.12 -11.53 0.34
C THR A 203 -4.88 -10.82 1.67
N GLU A 204 -5.92 -10.38 2.37
CA GLU A 204 -5.77 -9.78 3.70
C GLU A 204 -5.17 -10.77 4.71
N VAL A 205 -5.67 -12.01 4.74
CA VAL A 205 -5.09 -13.09 5.56
C VAL A 205 -3.61 -13.32 5.22
N VAL A 206 -3.25 -13.34 3.94
CA VAL A 206 -1.86 -13.50 3.48
C VAL A 206 -0.98 -12.34 3.93
N PHE A 207 -1.50 -11.11 3.93
CA PHE A 207 -0.75 -9.90 4.29
C PHE A 207 -0.82 -9.51 5.78
N THR A 208 -1.42 -10.34 6.65
CA THR A 208 -1.46 -10.11 8.12
C THR A 208 -0.09 -9.92 8.76
N GLN A 209 0.97 -10.49 8.19
CA GLN A 209 2.35 -10.32 8.69
C GLN A 209 2.92 -8.92 8.37
N LEU A 210 2.43 -8.29 7.31
CA LEU A 210 2.86 -6.95 6.89
C LEU A 210 2.00 -5.87 7.55
N LEU A 211 0.69 -6.12 7.66
CA LEU A 211 -0.28 -5.16 8.20
C LEU A 211 -1.06 -5.83 9.35
N PRO A 212 -0.68 -5.57 10.62
CA PRO A 212 -1.34 -6.15 11.79
C PRO A 212 -2.83 -5.84 11.89
N ASN A 213 -3.29 -4.73 11.28
CA ASN A 213 -4.71 -4.36 11.24
C ASN A 213 -5.58 -5.37 10.48
N PHE A 214 -5.03 -6.10 9.49
CA PHE A 214 -5.75 -7.17 8.78
C PHE A 214 -5.91 -8.45 9.60
N LYS A 215 -5.35 -8.49 10.81
CA LYS A 215 -5.53 -9.63 11.69
C LYS A 215 -6.88 -9.54 12.38
N GLU A 216 -7.85 -10.18 11.76
CA GLU A 216 -9.24 -10.18 12.19
C GLU A 216 -9.70 -11.56 12.66
N CYS A 217 -10.91 -11.62 13.21
CA CYS A 217 -11.52 -12.88 13.59
C CYS A 217 -12.13 -13.59 12.39
N TRP A 218 -12.21 -14.92 12.44
CA TRP A 218 -12.81 -15.72 11.35
C TRP A 218 -14.26 -15.30 11.03
N TRP A 219 -15.03 -14.93 12.05
CA TRP A 219 -16.42 -14.50 11.89
C TRP A 219 -16.52 -13.09 11.32
N ASP A 220 -15.51 -12.25 11.56
CA ASP A 220 -15.41 -10.90 11.01
C ASP A 220 -15.19 -11.01 9.50
N ALA A 221 -14.06 -11.60 9.11
CA ALA A 221 -13.68 -11.81 7.71
C ALA A 221 -14.75 -12.57 6.89
N ILE A 222 -15.31 -13.68 7.41
CA ILE A 222 -16.25 -14.50 6.65
C ILE A 222 -17.67 -13.94 6.72
N ILE A 223 -18.18 -13.67 7.92
CA ILE A 223 -19.60 -13.33 8.10
C ILE A 223 -19.80 -11.84 7.92
N LEU A 224 -19.04 -11.02 8.64
CA LEU A 224 -19.23 -9.58 8.59
C LEU A 224 -18.75 -9.01 7.26
N ASP A 225 -17.54 -9.32 6.82
CA ASP A 225 -16.99 -8.72 5.61
C ASP A 225 -17.54 -9.38 4.35
N VAL A 226 -17.27 -10.67 4.10
CA VAL A 226 -17.69 -11.33 2.85
C VAL A 226 -19.20 -11.40 2.69
N LEU A 227 -19.91 -11.92 3.68
CA LEU A 227 -21.34 -12.21 3.52
C LEU A 227 -22.20 -10.96 3.70
N ILE A 228 -21.93 -10.15 4.72
CA ILE A 228 -22.76 -8.99 5.06
C ILE A 228 -22.29 -7.75 4.29
N CYS A 229 -21.15 -7.17 4.62
CA CYS A 229 -20.71 -5.88 4.06
C CYS A 229 -20.50 -5.97 2.55
N ASN A 230 -19.66 -6.90 2.09
CA ASN A 230 -19.33 -7.10 0.69
C ASN A 230 -20.57 -7.60 -0.08
N GLY A 231 -21.28 -8.60 0.46
CA GLY A 231 -22.49 -9.15 -0.16
C GLY A 231 -23.60 -8.11 -0.34
N LEU A 232 -23.90 -7.31 0.69
CA LEU A 232 -24.86 -6.21 0.61
C LEU A 232 -24.38 -5.11 -0.35
N GLY A 233 -23.08 -4.78 -0.33
CA GLY A 233 -22.48 -3.83 -1.26
C GLY A 233 -22.65 -4.26 -2.71
N ILE A 234 -22.33 -5.52 -3.03
CA ILE A 234 -22.51 -6.10 -4.37
C ILE A 234 -23.99 -6.03 -4.79
N TRP A 235 -24.90 -6.49 -3.92
CA TRP A 235 -26.33 -6.45 -4.20
C TRP A 235 -26.81 -5.03 -4.46
N PHE A 236 -26.42 -4.07 -3.62
CA PHE A 236 -26.77 -2.66 -3.76
C PHE A 236 -26.23 -2.07 -5.06
N GLY A 237 -24.95 -2.28 -5.38
CA GLY A 237 -24.33 -1.80 -6.61
C GLY A 237 -25.03 -2.35 -7.87
N LEU A 238 -25.36 -3.65 -7.89
CA LEU A 238 -26.11 -4.25 -9.00
C LEU A 238 -27.56 -3.71 -9.08
N LYS A 239 -28.21 -3.44 -7.95
CA LYS A 239 -29.52 -2.79 -7.93
C LYS A 239 -29.47 -1.37 -8.48
N VAL A 240 -28.43 -0.61 -8.15
CA VAL A 240 -28.20 0.73 -8.72
C VAL A 240 -27.95 0.64 -10.23
N CYS A 241 -27.18 -0.35 -10.71
CA CYS A 241 -27.03 -0.61 -12.16
C CYS A 241 -28.36 -0.88 -12.84
N ASN A 242 -29.24 -1.67 -12.21
CA ASN A 242 -30.57 -1.95 -12.75
C ASN A 242 -31.46 -0.69 -12.71
N PHE A 243 -31.47 0.05 -11.60
CA PHE A 243 -32.25 1.27 -11.45
C PHE A 243 -31.92 2.30 -12.53
N PHE A 244 -30.63 2.53 -12.81
CA PHE A 244 -30.21 3.42 -13.88
C PHE A 244 -30.24 2.77 -15.27
N GLN A 245 -30.60 1.50 -15.41
CA GLN A 245 -30.55 0.75 -16.67
C GLN A 245 -29.16 0.87 -17.34
N MET A 246 -28.11 0.65 -16.56
CA MET A 246 -26.74 0.67 -17.06
C MET A 246 -26.50 -0.49 -18.03
N ARG A 247 -25.61 -0.26 -19.00
CA ARG A 247 -25.17 -1.29 -19.95
C ARG A 247 -24.61 -2.50 -19.19
N GLN A 248 -25.17 -3.67 -19.49
CA GLN A 248 -24.69 -4.95 -18.99
C GLN A 248 -23.51 -5.43 -19.85
N PHE A 249 -22.52 -6.07 -19.20
CA PHE A 249 -21.38 -6.67 -19.88
C PHE A 249 -21.53 -8.18 -19.90
N HIS A 250 -21.35 -8.80 -21.07
CA HIS A 250 -21.36 -10.25 -21.21
C HIS A 250 -19.94 -10.79 -21.05
N TRP A 251 -19.57 -11.13 -19.83
CA TRP A 251 -18.24 -11.64 -19.51
C TRP A 251 -18.05 -13.12 -19.92
N GLU A 252 -19.15 -13.87 -20.03
CA GLU A 252 -19.13 -15.34 -20.21
C GLU A 252 -19.63 -15.81 -21.58
N SER A 253 -18.77 -15.77 -22.59
CA SER A 253 -19.09 -16.29 -23.93
C SER A 253 -18.92 -17.82 -24.08
N ILE A 254 -18.22 -18.48 -23.16
CA ILE A 254 -17.91 -19.92 -23.27
C ILE A 254 -19.15 -20.81 -23.09
N LYS A 255 -20.12 -20.36 -22.27
CA LYS A 255 -21.36 -21.12 -22.00
C LYS A 255 -22.26 -21.24 -23.23
N ASP A 256 -22.19 -20.27 -24.14
CA ASP A 256 -22.95 -20.25 -25.39
C ASP A 256 -22.45 -21.30 -26.42
N ILE A 257 -21.26 -21.87 -26.19
CA ILE A 257 -20.66 -22.88 -27.07
C ILE A 257 -21.13 -24.28 -26.65
N ARG A 258 -21.86 -24.95 -27.54
CA ARG A 258 -22.39 -26.32 -27.31
C ARG A 258 -21.31 -27.41 -27.30
N SER A 259 -20.24 -27.28 -28.08
CA SER A 259 -19.25 -28.36 -28.24
C SER A 259 -18.06 -28.24 -27.29
N ASN A 260 -17.63 -29.35 -26.71
CA ASN A 260 -16.45 -29.40 -25.83
C ASN A 260 -15.18 -28.92 -26.54
N ARG A 261 -15.02 -29.27 -27.82
CA ARG A 261 -13.90 -28.82 -28.66
C ARG A 261 -13.95 -27.31 -28.90
N GLY A 262 -15.14 -26.73 -29.08
CA GLY A 262 -15.32 -25.29 -29.23
C GLY A 262 -15.00 -24.53 -27.94
N ARG A 263 -15.40 -25.07 -26.77
CA ARG A 263 -15.05 -24.50 -25.46
C ARG A 263 -13.55 -24.50 -25.22
N PHE A 264 -12.88 -25.62 -25.50
CA PHE A 264 -11.42 -25.72 -25.39
C PHE A 264 -10.71 -24.74 -26.33
N LYS A 265 -11.12 -24.69 -27.60
CA LYS A 265 -10.58 -23.71 -28.57
C LYS A 265 -10.77 -22.27 -28.07
N ARG A 266 -11.94 -21.91 -27.54
CA ARG A 266 -12.20 -20.57 -27.00
C ARG A 266 -11.34 -20.27 -25.78
N ALA A 267 -11.14 -21.22 -24.88
CA ALA A 267 -10.27 -21.05 -23.71
C ALA A 267 -8.82 -20.78 -24.12
N VAL A 268 -8.29 -21.54 -25.07
CA VAL A 268 -6.93 -21.31 -25.61
C VAL A 268 -6.84 -19.95 -26.31
N MET A 269 -7.86 -19.57 -27.08
CA MET A 269 -7.86 -18.29 -27.81
C MET A 269 -7.87 -17.05 -26.90
N GLN A 270 -8.20 -17.15 -25.61
CA GLN A 270 -8.07 -16.03 -24.67
C GLN A 270 -6.60 -15.65 -24.39
N PHE A 271 -5.67 -16.58 -24.64
CA PHE A 271 -4.24 -16.39 -24.42
C PHE A 271 -3.48 -16.18 -25.74
N THR A 272 -4.19 -15.97 -26.84
CA THR A 272 -3.61 -15.69 -28.16
C THR A 272 -4.10 -14.34 -28.68
N PRO A 273 -3.31 -13.62 -29.49
CA PRO A 273 -3.74 -12.35 -30.08
C PRO A 273 -5.04 -12.49 -30.89
N GLU A 274 -5.83 -11.41 -30.91
CA GLU A 274 -7.11 -11.33 -31.63
C GLU A 274 -6.94 -11.55 -33.14
N SER A 275 -5.85 -11.03 -33.70
CA SER A 275 -5.44 -11.28 -35.07
C SER A 275 -3.96 -11.58 -35.13
N TRP A 276 -3.59 -12.62 -35.88
CA TRP A 276 -2.21 -12.93 -36.25
C TRP A 276 -1.79 -12.23 -37.54
N ALA A 277 -2.50 -11.16 -37.94
CA ALA A 277 -2.12 -10.40 -39.11
C ALA A 277 -0.75 -9.75 -38.85
N GLU A 278 0.23 -10.14 -39.66
CA GLU A 278 1.48 -9.40 -39.81
C GLU A 278 1.17 -8.10 -40.58
N PHE A 279 1.87 -7.01 -40.20
CA PHE A 279 1.70 -5.65 -40.70
C PHE A 279 1.64 -5.52 -42.22
#